data_AF-A0A6L2PJJ5-F1
#
_entry.id   AF-A0A6L2PJJ5-F1
#
_cell.length_a   1.000
_cell.length_b   1.000
_cell.length_c   1.000
_cell.angle_alpha   90.00
_cell.angle_beta   90.00
_cell.angle_gamma   90.00
#
_symmetry.space_group_name_H-M   'P 1'
#
loop_
_entity.id
_entity.type
_entity.pdbx_description
1 polymer ?
#
loop_
_entity_poly.entity_id
_entity_poly.type
_entity_poly.pdbx_seq_one_letter_code
_entity_poly.pdbx_strand_id
1 'polypeptide(L)'
;MATDLVFGSVPPYYREVYNIISPTSSNVSKEIFTKLLVKSGLPSQTLSSIWEIIDTKQGPLSRSSLYKALALVAWAQQGKQPSAKLLENFSGEELPQPELGDLSDLAPERTNVTQLGLCYSDICQLDVIEVDLVPEKKGLFLKHVEYQVSSKRFGTLVRRRYNDFVALHELLLGRFPYRLIPKLPPKKMVGADSHFIEERRKSLRRWLTLVARHPAVSGDPLLSFFLTYSGPDVQHKIREIFRRVPDEFTTSELAARAKELVPPETHTEFANSRDQIRVILNGISRLKQIADVLALRSHGYAADMAELGSQLTSLANEPHGSSNWATGGNSVWADMKKGFLIISKEFGLLSSKALQQAIREEDEVCERLNLLLDILVAHRELCERHEKGVAQDHNKALAKMLSLKKRQMQGVIRGTDAESVEQLETKMMEQESVIANVELRNAFSLHCLHLETQLVHAHLEILAAVLGTLVAVQIRGHSEVCICLLKVSKEGV
;
A
#
# COMPACT_ATOMS: atom_id res chain seq x y z
N MET A 1 10.70 -28.18 3.53
CA MET A 1 11.47 -29.12 2.69
C MET A 1 11.39 -28.63 1.25
N ALA A 2 12.54 -28.30 0.66
CA ALA A 2 12.74 -28.06 -0.77
C ALA A 2 14.13 -28.61 -1.12
N THR A 3 14.10 -29.89 -1.47
CA THR A 3 15.04 -30.79 -2.17
C THR A 3 15.54 -30.18 -3.50
N ASP A 4 16.71 -30.44 -4.09
CA ASP A 4 17.71 -31.50 -3.93
C ASP A 4 19.13 -31.00 -4.32
N LEU A 5 20.11 -31.23 -3.45
CA LEU A 5 21.49 -31.50 -3.88
C LEU A 5 21.64 -33.02 -3.76
N VAL A 6 21.69 -33.72 -4.89
CA VAL A 6 21.70 -35.20 -4.94
C VAL A 6 23.08 -35.78 -4.62
N PHE A 7 24.11 -34.94 -4.49
CA PHE A 7 25.51 -35.35 -4.61
C PHE A 7 26.33 -35.26 -3.31
N GLY A 8 25.72 -35.05 -2.14
CA GLY A 8 26.42 -35.03 -0.85
C GLY A 8 25.78 -34.08 0.16
N SER A 9 26.18 -34.18 1.43
CA SER A 9 25.69 -33.26 2.48
C SER A 9 26.31 -31.86 2.32
N VAL A 10 25.53 -30.82 2.67
CA VAL A 10 25.94 -29.41 2.53
C VAL A 10 26.64 -28.93 3.80
N PRO A 11 27.90 -28.44 3.71
CA PRO A 11 28.63 -27.93 4.87
C PRO A 11 27.91 -26.79 5.60
N PRO A 12 28.03 -26.70 6.94
CA PRO A 12 27.52 -25.57 7.72
C PRO A 12 28.01 -24.21 7.17
N TYR A 13 29.27 -24.16 6.73
CA TYR A 13 29.90 -22.97 6.13
C TYR A 13 29.10 -22.41 4.94
N TYR A 14 28.49 -23.25 4.12
CA TYR A 14 27.71 -22.78 2.96
C TYR A 14 26.43 -22.05 3.40
N ARG A 15 25.85 -22.49 4.53
CA ARG A 15 24.67 -21.83 5.12
C ARG A 15 25.07 -20.48 5.71
N GLU A 16 26.24 -20.40 6.34
CA GLU A 16 26.80 -19.16 6.86
C GLU A 16 27.03 -18.14 5.73
N VAL A 17 27.71 -18.55 4.65
CA VAL A 17 27.92 -17.70 3.47
C VAL A 17 26.59 -17.22 2.87
N TYR A 18 25.59 -18.10 2.74
CA TYR A 18 24.25 -17.72 2.27
C TYR A 18 23.60 -16.67 3.18
N ASN A 19 23.69 -16.85 4.50
CA ASN A 19 23.11 -15.92 5.47
C ASN A 19 23.81 -14.55 5.46
N ILE A 20 25.13 -14.51 5.21
CA ILE A 20 25.89 -13.26 5.08
C ILE A 20 25.42 -12.46 3.86
N ILE A 21 25.27 -13.11 2.70
CA ILE A 21 24.99 -12.42 1.43
C ILE A 21 23.50 -12.26 1.10
N SER A 22 22.62 -12.94 1.85
CA SER A 22 21.17 -12.94 1.63
C SER A 22 20.37 -13.11 2.95
N PRO A 23 20.51 -12.18 3.93
CA PRO A 23 19.88 -12.30 5.24
C PRO A 23 18.35 -12.11 5.22
N THR A 24 17.81 -11.35 4.26
CA THR A 24 16.39 -10.93 4.22
C THR A 24 15.65 -11.37 2.96
N SER A 25 16.36 -11.73 1.89
CA SER A 25 15.79 -12.19 0.62
C SER A 25 15.87 -13.71 0.49
N SER A 26 14.91 -14.30 -0.24
CA SER A 26 14.94 -15.72 -0.63
C SER A 26 15.89 -16.01 -1.80
N ASN A 27 16.49 -14.97 -2.39
CA ASN A 27 17.40 -15.08 -3.53
C ASN A 27 18.63 -14.17 -3.38
N VAL A 28 19.75 -14.56 -4.00
CA VAL A 28 21.01 -13.80 -4.03
C VAL A 28 21.05 -12.92 -5.28
N SER A 29 21.43 -11.64 -5.15
CA SER A 29 21.59 -10.75 -6.31
C SER A 29 22.83 -11.16 -7.14
N LYS A 30 22.76 -10.97 -8.47
CA LYS A 30 23.87 -11.30 -9.38
C LYS A 30 25.14 -10.51 -9.05
N GLU A 31 24.98 -9.26 -8.61
CA GLU A 31 26.11 -8.40 -8.25
C GLU A 31 26.85 -8.89 -7.00
N ILE A 32 26.12 -9.19 -5.92
CA ILE A 32 26.72 -9.70 -4.67
C ILE A 32 27.38 -11.05 -4.92
N PHE A 33 26.73 -11.92 -5.70
CA PHE A 33 27.29 -13.22 -6.06
C PHE A 33 28.55 -13.09 -6.94
N THR A 34 28.63 -12.11 -7.84
CA THR A 34 29.86 -11.83 -8.61
C THR A 34 31.00 -11.40 -7.69
N LYS A 35 30.73 -10.49 -6.74
CA LYS A 35 31.71 -10.04 -5.74
C LYS A 35 32.19 -11.20 -4.85
N LEU A 36 31.29 -12.13 -4.49
CA LEU A 36 31.62 -13.36 -3.76
C LEU A 36 32.59 -14.26 -4.54
N LEU A 37 32.34 -14.48 -5.83
CA LEU A 37 33.22 -15.31 -6.65
C LEU A 37 34.63 -14.73 -6.78
N VAL A 38 34.76 -13.41 -6.88
CA VAL A 38 36.07 -12.73 -6.94
C VAL A 38 36.92 -12.99 -5.68
N LYS A 39 36.28 -13.13 -4.51
CA LYS A 39 36.97 -13.43 -3.24
C LYS A 39 37.66 -14.80 -3.22
N SER A 40 37.29 -15.72 -4.12
CA SER A 40 37.93 -17.05 -4.20
C SER A 40 39.38 -17.03 -4.70
N GLY A 41 39.85 -15.90 -5.24
CA GLY A 41 41.20 -15.80 -5.82
C GLY A 41 41.42 -16.59 -7.10
N LEU A 42 40.36 -17.17 -7.69
CA LEU A 42 40.45 -17.93 -8.94
C LEU A 42 40.60 -17.00 -10.17
N PRO A 43 41.28 -17.46 -11.24
CA PRO A 43 41.38 -16.71 -12.49
C PRO A 43 40.02 -16.37 -13.09
N SER A 44 39.90 -15.22 -13.75
CA SER A 44 38.65 -14.73 -14.35
C SER A 44 38.00 -15.73 -15.32
N GLN A 45 38.81 -16.46 -16.10
CA GLN A 45 38.34 -17.51 -17.02
C GLN A 45 37.62 -18.66 -16.28
N THR A 46 38.14 -19.06 -15.12
CA THR A 46 37.55 -20.10 -14.26
C THR A 46 36.23 -19.60 -13.65
N LEU A 47 36.20 -18.33 -13.21
CA LEU A 47 34.99 -17.73 -12.65
C LEU A 47 33.87 -17.61 -13.70
N SER A 48 34.19 -17.21 -14.92
CA SER A 48 33.24 -17.20 -16.04
C SER A 48 32.70 -18.60 -16.34
N SER A 49 33.56 -19.62 -16.31
CA SER A 49 33.16 -21.02 -16.51
C SER A 49 32.19 -21.49 -15.41
N ILE A 50 32.46 -21.16 -14.14
CA ILE A 50 31.56 -21.46 -13.02
C ILE A 50 30.21 -20.75 -13.20
N TRP A 51 30.23 -19.48 -13.64
CA TRP A 51 29.02 -18.69 -13.89
C TRP A 51 28.14 -19.27 -15.00
N GLU A 52 28.75 -19.82 -16.06
CA GLU A 52 28.02 -20.47 -17.14
C GLU A 52 27.39 -21.80 -16.70
N ILE A 53 28.08 -22.58 -15.86
CA ILE A 53 27.61 -23.89 -15.38
C ILE A 53 26.36 -23.76 -14.49
N ILE A 54 26.26 -22.69 -13.70
CA ILE A 54 25.10 -22.43 -12.82
C ILE A 54 23.90 -21.80 -13.55
N ASP A 55 24.01 -21.57 -14.87
CA ASP A 55 23.05 -21.02 -15.85
C ASP A 55 21.81 -20.32 -15.24
N THR A 56 21.91 -18.99 -15.09
CA THR A 56 20.85 -18.12 -14.57
C THR A 56 20.11 -17.42 -15.71
N LYS A 57 19.58 -18.19 -16.66
CA LYS A 57 19.01 -17.63 -17.89
C LYS A 57 17.90 -16.60 -17.67
N GLN A 58 17.07 -16.66 -16.61
CA GLN A 58 15.99 -15.66 -16.39
C GLN A 58 15.58 -15.44 -14.92
N GLY A 59 16.51 -15.29 -13.97
CA GLY A 59 16.10 -14.97 -12.59
C GLY A 59 17.23 -14.67 -11.59
N PRO A 60 16.88 -14.27 -10.35
CA PRO A 60 17.83 -14.12 -9.25
C PRO A 60 18.34 -15.51 -8.78
N LEU A 61 19.52 -15.57 -8.17
CA LEU A 61 20.18 -16.84 -7.84
C LEU A 61 19.47 -17.55 -6.69
N SER A 62 19.10 -18.82 -6.94
CA SER A 62 18.54 -19.69 -5.91
C SER A 62 19.60 -20.14 -4.91
N ARG A 63 19.16 -20.53 -3.71
CA ARG A 63 20.02 -21.13 -2.67
C ARG A 63 20.78 -22.37 -3.16
N SER A 64 20.15 -23.21 -3.99
CA SER A 64 20.79 -24.40 -4.57
C SER A 64 21.90 -24.02 -5.55
N SER A 65 21.66 -23.01 -6.40
CA SER A 65 22.67 -22.50 -7.34
C SER A 65 23.90 -21.93 -6.64
N LEU A 66 23.71 -21.24 -5.50
CA LEU A 66 24.84 -20.76 -4.68
C LEU A 66 25.67 -21.93 -4.16
N TYR A 67 25.04 -22.97 -3.62
CA TYR A 67 25.76 -24.12 -3.06
C TYR A 67 26.55 -24.88 -4.13
N LYS A 68 25.98 -25.04 -5.33
CA LYS A 68 26.70 -25.60 -6.48
C LYS A 68 27.92 -24.75 -6.85
N ALA A 69 27.78 -23.43 -6.87
CA ALA A 69 28.88 -22.53 -7.15
C ALA A 69 30.01 -22.65 -6.12
N LEU A 70 29.68 -22.67 -4.82
CA LEU A 70 30.67 -22.82 -3.74
C LEU A 70 31.46 -24.13 -3.85
N ALA A 71 30.79 -25.23 -4.22
CA ALA A 71 31.45 -26.52 -4.45
C ALA A 71 32.39 -26.48 -5.66
N LEU A 72 31.95 -25.88 -6.76
CA LEU A 72 32.78 -25.69 -7.96
C LEU A 72 33.99 -24.81 -7.70
N VAL A 73 33.83 -23.76 -6.89
CA VAL A 73 34.94 -22.90 -6.45
C VAL A 73 35.96 -23.71 -5.64
N ALA A 74 35.50 -24.49 -4.67
CA ALA A 74 36.39 -25.29 -3.83
C ALA A 74 37.18 -26.33 -4.65
N TRP A 75 36.53 -27.00 -5.60
CA TRP A 75 37.23 -27.93 -6.51
C TRP A 75 38.22 -27.21 -7.44
N ALA A 76 37.88 -26.01 -7.91
CA ALA A 76 38.79 -25.21 -8.71
C ALA A 76 40.04 -24.78 -7.92
N GLN A 77 39.88 -24.43 -6.65
CA GLN A 77 41.00 -24.12 -5.75
C GLN A 77 41.88 -25.35 -5.50
N GLN A 78 41.31 -26.55 -5.52
CA GLN A 78 42.03 -27.83 -5.48
C GLN A 78 42.66 -28.23 -6.83
N GLY A 79 42.60 -27.36 -7.85
CA GLY A 79 43.21 -27.58 -9.17
C GLY A 79 42.36 -28.40 -10.14
N LYS A 80 41.08 -28.67 -9.83
CA LYS A 80 40.16 -29.37 -10.76
C LYS A 80 39.47 -28.38 -11.69
N GLN A 81 39.25 -28.75 -12.95
CA GLN A 81 38.50 -27.93 -13.89
C GLN A 81 36.99 -27.94 -13.58
N PRO A 82 36.34 -26.79 -13.34
CA PRO A 82 34.90 -26.73 -13.08
C PRO A 82 34.09 -27.37 -14.20
N SER A 83 33.19 -28.29 -13.86
CA SER A 83 32.25 -28.87 -14.82
C SER A 83 31.01 -29.40 -14.10
N ALA A 84 29.87 -29.44 -14.81
CA ALA A 84 28.65 -30.05 -14.28
C ALA A 84 28.85 -31.53 -13.92
N LYS A 85 29.72 -32.24 -14.66
CA LYS A 85 30.07 -33.64 -14.39
C LYS A 85 30.77 -33.85 -13.05
N LEU A 86 31.50 -32.86 -12.53
CA LEU A 86 32.09 -32.96 -11.19
C LEU A 86 31.04 -32.94 -10.10
N LEU A 87 29.97 -32.17 -10.28
CA LEU A 87 28.83 -32.19 -9.37
C LEU A 87 28.11 -33.54 -9.46
N GLU A 88 27.84 -34.03 -10.68
CA GLU A 88 27.09 -35.27 -10.90
C GLU A 88 27.82 -36.55 -10.45
N ASN A 89 29.14 -36.59 -10.58
CA ASN A 89 29.95 -37.76 -10.25
C ASN A 89 30.54 -37.72 -8.83
N PHE A 90 30.16 -36.73 -8.01
CA PHE A 90 30.66 -36.65 -6.64
C PHE A 90 29.95 -37.67 -5.76
N SER A 91 30.73 -38.55 -5.11
CA SER A 91 30.26 -39.63 -4.24
C SER A 91 30.81 -39.52 -2.81
N GLY A 92 31.30 -38.34 -2.41
CA GLY A 92 31.79 -38.10 -1.05
C GLY A 92 30.65 -37.80 -0.07
N GLU A 93 30.91 -37.95 1.22
CA GLU A 93 29.90 -37.71 2.27
C GLU A 93 29.50 -36.22 2.39
N GLU A 94 30.42 -35.30 2.13
CA GLU A 94 30.22 -33.84 2.29
C GLU A 94 30.94 -33.04 1.19
N LEU A 95 30.32 -31.95 0.72
CA LEU A 95 30.90 -31.08 -0.31
C LEU A 95 32.15 -30.33 0.19
N PRO A 96 33.15 -30.07 -0.66
CA PRO A 96 34.40 -29.40 -0.27
C PRO A 96 34.17 -27.93 0.16
N GLN A 97 34.95 -27.45 1.11
CA GLN A 97 34.87 -26.05 1.55
C GLN A 97 35.77 -25.13 0.71
N PRO A 98 35.27 -24.01 0.15
CA PRO A 98 36.08 -23.03 -0.56
C PRO A 98 36.77 -22.05 0.40
N GLU A 99 37.90 -21.50 -0.03
CA GLU A 99 38.61 -20.41 0.65
C GLU A 99 38.16 -19.06 0.08
N LEU A 100 37.36 -18.28 0.83
CA LEU A 100 36.81 -17.00 0.37
C LEU A 100 37.28 -15.78 1.19
N GLY A 101 38.16 -15.97 2.17
CA GLY A 101 38.65 -14.88 3.03
C GLY A 101 37.53 -14.18 3.83
N ASP A 102 37.71 -12.90 4.12
CA ASP A 102 36.73 -12.07 4.82
C ASP A 102 35.58 -11.64 3.88
N LEU A 103 34.35 -11.92 4.30
CA LEU A 103 33.11 -11.65 3.58
C LEU A 103 32.29 -10.50 4.21
N SER A 104 32.83 -9.81 5.21
CA SER A 104 32.14 -8.74 5.94
C SER A 104 31.73 -7.58 5.02
N ASP A 105 32.47 -7.34 3.94
CA ASP A 105 32.21 -6.34 2.90
C ASP A 105 31.18 -6.79 1.84
N LEU A 106 30.85 -8.08 1.81
CA LEU A 106 29.81 -8.65 0.95
C LEU A 106 28.46 -8.78 1.64
N ALA A 107 28.42 -8.61 2.96
CA ALA A 107 27.17 -8.37 3.64
C ALA A 107 26.53 -7.14 2.96
N PRO A 108 25.30 -7.24 2.43
CA PRO A 108 24.62 -6.05 1.95
C PRO A 108 24.73 -4.99 3.03
N GLU A 109 25.08 -3.73 2.66
CA GLU A 109 25.12 -2.60 3.60
C GLU A 109 23.95 -2.79 4.55
N ARG A 110 24.23 -3.02 5.85
CA ARG A 110 23.20 -3.39 6.82
C ARG A 110 22.09 -2.37 6.64
N THR A 111 21.02 -2.75 5.94
CA THR A 111 19.93 -1.83 5.63
C THR A 111 19.50 -1.31 6.98
N ASN A 112 19.68 -0.01 7.19
CA ASN A 112 19.43 0.58 8.49
C ASN A 112 17.98 0.27 8.81
N VAL A 113 17.72 -0.67 9.73
CA VAL A 113 16.38 -1.25 9.91
C VAL A 113 15.39 -0.22 10.44
N THR A 114 15.89 0.92 10.94
CA THR A 114 15.10 2.07 11.37
C THR A 114 14.79 3.06 10.24
N GLN A 115 15.40 2.92 9.06
CA GLN A 115 15.17 3.79 7.92
C GLN A 115 14.40 3.04 6.83
N LEU A 116 13.25 3.60 6.42
CA LEU A 116 12.46 3.01 5.34
C LEU A 116 13.16 3.14 3.98
N GLY A 117 13.76 4.31 3.71
CA GLY A 117 14.57 4.55 2.51
C GLY A 117 13.79 4.53 1.18
N LEU A 118 12.47 4.70 1.20
CA LEU A 118 11.62 4.72 0.01
C LEU A 118 11.09 6.13 -0.26
N CYS A 119 11.12 6.55 -1.53
CA CYS A 119 10.35 7.71 -1.99
C CYS A 119 8.98 7.29 -2.54
N TYR A 120 8.13 8.25 -2.89
CA TYR A 120 6.79 7.93 -3.41
C TYR A 120 6.85 7.11 -4.71
N SER A 121 7.85 7.37 -5.55
CA SER A 121 8.00 6.67 -6.83
C SER A 121 8.33 5.18 -6.63
N ASP A 122 9.13 4.82 -5.62
CA ASP A 122 9.45 3.44 -5.28
C ASP A 122 8.19 2.70 -4.80
N ILE A 123 7.39 3.35 -3.95
CA ILE A 123 6.12 2.83 -3.43
C ILE A 123 5.15 2.55 -4.58
N CYS A 124 5.08 3.44 -5.57
CA CYS A 124 4.21 3.27 -6.74
C CYS A 124 4.60 2.08 -7.62
N GLN A 125 5.88 1.69 -7.62
CA GLN A 125 6.38 0.56 -8.41
C GLN A 125 6.02 -0.80 -7.79
N LEU A 126 5.62 -0.84 -6.52
CA LEU A 126 5.27 -2.09 -5.85
C LEU A 126 4.04 -2.77 -6.46
N ASP A 127 3.03 -2.01 -6.88
CA ASP A 127 1.90 -2.53 -7.65
C ASP A 127 1.09 -1.42 -8.35
N VAL A 128 0.30 -1.80 -9.36
CA VAL A 128 -0.75 -0.97 -9.95
C VAL A 128 -2.07 -1.73 -9.81
N ILE A 129 -2.99 -1.13 -9.06
CA ILE A 129 -4.29 -1.71 -8.73
C ILE A 129 -5.39 -0.97 -9.48
N GLU A 130 -6.27 -1.74 -10.13
CA GLU A 130 -7.51 -1.24 -10.71
C GLU A 130 -8.70 -1.98 -10.09
N VAL A 131 -9.81 -1.27 -9.91
CA VAL A 131 -11.05 -1.83 -9.36
C VAL A 131 -12.21 -1.25 -10.15
N ASP A 132 -12.89 -2.11 -10.90
CA ASP A 132 -14.01 -1.75 -11.77
C ASP A 132 -15.28 -2.50 -11.38
N LEU A 133 -16.45 -1.95 -11.75
CA LEU A 133 -17.72 -2.64 -11.55
C LEU A 133 -17.88 -3.75 -12.59
N VAL A 134 -18.30 -4.93 -12.13
CA VAL A 134 -18.71 -5.99 -13.05
C VAL A 134 -20.07 -5.61 -13.65
N PRO A 135 -20.21 -5.53 -14.98
CA PRO A 135 -21.48 -5.19 -15.60
C PRO A 135 -22.55 -6.23 -15.30
N GLU A 136 -23.76 -5.79 -14.96
CA GLU A 136 -24.92 -6.69 -14.87
C GLU A 136 -25.26 -7.23 -16.27
N LYS A 137 -25.25 -8.56 -16.43
CA LYS A 137 -25.71 -9.17 -17.69
C LYS A 137 -27.23 -9.08 -17.76
N LYS A 138 -27.78 -8.60 -18.88
CA LYS A 138 -29.23 -8.58 -19.14
C LYS A 138 -29.85 -9.95 -18.81
N GLY A 139 -30.78 -9.99 -17.85
CA GLY A 139 -31.50 -11.20 -17.44
C GLY A 139 -30.93 -11.98 -16.25
N LEU A 140 -29.73 -11.63 -15.73
CA LEU A 140 -29.21 -12.16 -14.47
C LEU A 140 -29.25 -11.07 -13.38
N PHE A 141 -30.09 -11.25 -12.37
CA PHE A 141 -30.03 -10.45 -11.15
C PHE A 141 -28.82 -10.88 -10.31
N LEU A 142 -27.78 -10.06 -10.25
CA LEU A 142 -26.70 -10.26 -9.28
C LEU A 142 -27.24 -9.93 -7.88
N LYS A 143 -27.20 -10.90 -6.95
CA LYS A 143 -27.61 -10.69 -5.55
C LYS A 143 -26.76 -9.63 -4.84
N HIS A 144 -25.53 -9.43 -5.31
CA HIS A 144 -24.55 -8.52 -4.72
C HIS A 144 -23.74 -7.82 -5.81
N VAL A 145 -23.32 -6.58 -5.55
CA VAL A 145 -22.36 -5.86 -6.40
C VAL A 145 -21.01 -6.58 -6.35
N GLU A 146 -20.49 -6.92 -7.53
CA GLU A 146 -19.16 -7.49 -7.73
C GLU A 146 -18.22 -6.48 -8.37
N TYR A 147 -16.96 -6.58 -7.99
CA TYR A 147 -15.87 -5.76 -8.47
C TYR A 147 -14.86 -6.64 -9.20
N GLN A 148 -14.38 -6.16 -10.34
CA GLN A 148 -13.24 -6.71 -11.04
C GLN A 148 -11.99 -6.02 -10.51
N VAL A 149 -11.09 -6.79 -9.88
CA VAL A 149 -9.86 -6.30 -9.26
C VAL A 149 -8.67 -6.77 -10.11
N SER A 150 -7.85 -5.83 -10.53
CA SER A 150 -6.62 -6.08 -11.30
C SER A 150 -5.38 -5.77 -10.45
N SER A 151 -4.36 -6.63 -10.53
CA SER A 151 -3.00 -6.34 -10.02
C SER A 151 -2.00 -6.51 -11.15
N LYS A 152 -1.25 -5.45 -11.44
CA LYS A 152 -0.18 -5.49 -12.43
C LYS A 152 0.99 -6.36 -11.97
N ARG A 153 1.32 -6.33 -10.68
CA ARG A 153 2.41 -7.15 -10.11
C ARG A 153 2.16 -8.64 -10.30
N PHE A 154 0.93 -9.10 -10.07
CA PHE A 154 0.58 -10.51 -10.20
C PHE A 154 0.09 -10.90 -11.60
N GLY A 155 -0.21 -9.92 -12.47
CA GLY A 155 -0.79 -10.18 -13.79
C GLY A 155 -2.18 -10.83 -13.70
N THR A 156 -2.94 -10.51 -12.65
CA THR A 156 -4.20 -11.16 -12.34
C THR A 156 -5.40 -10.23 -12.49
N LEU A 157 -6.54 -10.84 -12.81
CA LEU A 157 -7.84 -10.20 -12.87
C LEU A 157 -8.85 -11.08 -12.15
N VAL A 158 -9.31 -10.67 -10.96
CA VAL A 158 -10.14 -11.50 -10.08
C VAL A 158 -11.44 -10.78 -9.70
N ARG A 159 -12.50 -11.54 -9.42
CA ARG A 159 -13.77 -10.99 -8.95
C ARG A 159 -13.82 -10.98 -7.43
N ARG A 160 -14.24 -9.86 -6.84
CA ARG A 160 -14.40 -9.67 -5.39
C ARG A 160 -15.70 -8.95 -5.11
N ARG A 161 -16.37 -9.29 -4.01
CA ARG A 161 -17.48 -8.50 -3.45
C ARG A 161 -17.00 -7.70 -2.26
N TYR A 162 -17.77 -6.68 -1.87
CA TYR A 162 -17.43 -5.83 -0.70
C TYR A 162 -17.12 -6.64 0.58
N ASN A 163 -17.86 -7.71 0.86
CA ASN A 163 -17.62 -8.56 2.04
C ASN A 163 -16.30 -9.34 1.97
N ASP A 164 -15.73 -9.56 0.78
CA ASP A 164 -14.39 -10.16 0.65
C ASP A 164 -13.32 -9.16 1.12
N PHE A 165 -13.46 -7.88 0.76
CA PHE A 165 -12.60 -6.81 1.27
C PHE A 165 -12.71 -6.68 2.79
N VAL A 166 -13.92 -6.78 3.36
CA VAL A 166 -14.13 -6.79 4.81
C VAL A 166 -13.37 -7.93 5.48
N ALA A 167 -13.43 -9.14 4.92
CA ALA A 167 -12.68 -10.27 5.45
C ALA A 167 -11.16 -10.07 5.36
N LEU A 168 -10.66 -9.54 4.23
CA LEU A 168 -9.24 -9.19 4.10
C LEU A 168 -8.83 -8.14 5.14
N HIS A 169 -9.59 -7.06 5.29
CA HIS A 169 -9.29 -5.98 6.23
C HIS A 169 -9.23 -6.46 7.70
N GLU A 170 -10.17 -7.30 8.13
CA GLU A 170 -10.15 -7.90 9.47
C GLU A 170 -8.89 -8.78 9.68
N LEU A 171 -8.53 -9.58 8.68
CA LEU A 171 -7.33 -10.43 8.75
C LEU A 171 -6.04 -9.60 8.73
N LEU A 172 -5.99 -8.52 7.95
CA LEU A 172 -4.86 -7.59 7.93
C LEU A 172 -4.66 -6.91 9.28
N LEU A 173 -5.73 -6.46 9.94
CA LEU A 173 -5.64 -5.87 11.28
C LEU A 173 -5.13 -6.86 12.33
N GLY A 174 -5.48 -8.14 12.21
CA GLY A 174 -4.95 -9.20 13.09
C GLY A 174 -3.49 -9.56 12.78
N ARG A 175 -3.12 -9.61 11.50
CA ARG A 175 -1.77 -9.95 11.04
C ARG A 175 -0.77 -8.82 11.26
N PHE A 176 -1.19 -7.58 11.05
CA PHE A 176 -0.37 -6.36 11.04
C PHE A 176 -0.95 -5.26 11.96
N PRO A 177 -1.06 -5.52 13.28
CA PRO A 177 -1.66 -4.56 14.21
C PRO A 177 -0.91 -3.22 14.30
N TYR A 178 0.39 -3.22 13.95
CA TYR A 178 1.28 -2.07 14.07
C TYR A 178 1.55 -1.34 12.74
N ARG A 179 0.78 -1.65 11.68
CA ARG A 179 0.94 -1.09 10.32
C ARG A 179 -0.18 -0.16 9.88
N LEU A 180 0.06 0.65 8.86
CA LEU A 180 -0.96 1.52 8.28
C LEU A 180 -1.96 0.72 7.44
N ILE A 181 -3.05 0.30 8.09
CA ILE A 181 -4.20 -0.33 7.43
C ILE A 181 -5.34 0.69 7.39
N PRO A 182 -5.66 1.28 6.21
CA PRO A 182 -6.73 2.27 6.10
C PRO A 182 -8.12 1.66 6.35
N LYS A 183 -9.10 2.51 6.68
CA LYS A 183 -10.50 2.07 6.81
C LYS A 183 -11.13 1.77 5.47
N LEU A 184 -12.01 0.77 5.46
CA LEU A 184 -12.91 0.51 4.33
C LEU A 184 -14.04 1.56 4.27
N PRO A 185 -14.58 1.84 3.06
CA PRO A 185 -15.78 2.65 2.92
C PRO A 185 -16.98 2.00 3.64
N PRO A 186 -18.00 2.76 4.06
CA PRO A 186 -19.07 2.23 4.93
C PRO A 186 -19.93 1.14 4.28
N LYS A 187 -20.40 0.22 5.13
CA LYS A 187 -21.41 -0.78 4.79
C LYS A 187 -22.79 -0.12 4.82
N LYS A 188 -23.31 0.31 3.66
CA LYS A 188 -24.67 0.86 3.56
C LYS A 188 -25.70 -0.19 3.98
N MET A 189 -26.73 0.22 4.72
CA MET A 189 -27.77 -0.70 5.22
C MET A 189 -29.00 -0.80 4.30
N VAL A 190 -29.29 0.19 3.43
CA VAL A 190 -30.43 0.14 2.47
C VAL A 190 -30.15 1.03 1.23
N GLY A 191 -30.59 0.59 0.03
CA GLY A 191 -30.72 1.42 -1.18
C GLY A 191 -29.42 1.99 -1.76
N ALA A 192 -28.54 1.13 -2.28
CA ALA A 192 -27.34 1.58 -3.00
C ALA A 192 -27.72 2.09 -4.40
N ASP A 193 -27.76 3.41 -4.54
CA ASP A 193 -27.87 4.09 -5.82
C ASP A 193 -26.53 4.06 -6.58
N SER A 194 -26.56 4.36 -7.88
CA SER A 194 -25.37 4.31 -8.75
C SER A 194 -24.23 5.19 -8.24
N HIS A 195 -24.55 6.35 -7.68
CA HIS A 195 -23.55 7.27 -7.11
C HIS A 195 -22.82 6.63 -5.93
N PHE A 196 -23.56 6.03 -4.98
CA PHE A 196 -22.95 5.35 -3.86
C PHE A 196 -22.07 4.15 -4.27
N ILE A 197 -22.50 3.40 -5.28
CA ILE A 197 -21.74 2.26 -5.79
C ILE A 197 -20.40 2.72 -6.40
N GLU A 198 -20.43 3.82 -7.14
CA GLU A 198 -19.24 4.42 -7.76
C GLU A 198 -18.28 5.00 -6.70
N GLU A 199 -18.77 5.74 -5.72
CA GLU A 199 -17.95 6.26 -4.61
C GLU A 199 -17.30 5.14 -3.80
N ARG A 200 -18.04 4.04 -3.57
CA ARG A 200 -17.48 2.84 -2.95
C ARG A 200 -16.39 2.22 -3.82
N ARG A 201 -16.59 2.09 -5.13
CA ARG A 201 -15.59 1.53 -6.06
C ARG A 201 -14.30 2.35 -6.02
N LYS A 202 -14.40 3.68 -6.15
CA LYS A 202 -13.26 4.61 -6.02
C LYS A 202 -12.52 4.42 -4.69
N SER A 203 -13.27 4.34 -3.59
CA SER A 203 -12.71 4.11 -2.24
C SER A 203 -12.03 2.74 -2.08
N LEU A 204 -12.64 1.67 -2.62
CA LEU A 204 -12.02 0.33 -2.60
C LEU A 204 -10.73 0.28 -3.43
N ARG A 205 -10.68 0.98 -4.58
CA ARG A 205 -9.46 1.14 -5.38
C ARG A 205 -8.35 1.78 -4.57
N ARG A 206 -8.63 2.93 -3.94
CA ARG A 206 -7.63 3.65 -3.11
C ARG A 206 -7.17 2.80 -1.93
N TRP A 207 -8.12 2.19 -1.20
CA TRP A 207 -7.83 1.30 -0.08
C TRP A 207 -6.89 0.16 -0.48
N LEU A 208 -7.23 -0.57 -1.54
CA LEU A 208 -6.42 -1.71 -1.99
C LEU A 208 -5.07 -1.25 -2.57
N THR A 209 -5.02 -0.07 -3.21
CA THR A 209 -3.77 0.54 -3.68
C THR A 209 -2.81 0.78 -2.51
N LEU A 210 -3.28 1.38 -1.41
CA LEU A 210 -2.46 1.63 -0.22
C LEU A 210 -1.98 0.32 0.42
N VAL A 211 -2.87 -0.68 0.55
CA VAL A 211 -2.52 -1.98 1.12
C VAL A 211 -1.52 -2.73 0.23
N ALA A 212 -1.73 -2.76 -1.09
CA ALA A 212 -0.86 -3.48 -2.01
C ALA A 212 0.52 -2.84 -2.18
N ARG A 213 0.62 -1.53 -1.95
CA ARG A 213 1.87 -0.75 -1.97
C ARG A 213 2.50 -0.57 -0.60
N HIS A 214 1.96 -1.18 0.45
CA HIS A 214 2.56 -1.09 1.76
C HIS A 214 3.79 -2.03 1.84
N PRO A 215 5.00 -1.54 2.15
CA PRO A 215 6.24 -2.34 2.09
C PRO A 215 6.17 -3.66 2.90
N ALA A 216 5.70 -3.60 4.14
CA ALA A 216 5.54 -4.78 5.00
C ALA A 216 4.40 -5.74 4.60
N VAL A 217 3.36 -5.26 3.90
CA VAL A 217 2.15 -6.05 3.59
C VAL A 217 2.18 -6.61 2.17
N SER A 218 2.81 -5.90 1.24
CA SER A 218 2.78 -6.20 -0.20
C SER A 218 3.29 -7.61 -0.54
N GLY A 219 4.22 -8.15 0.24
CA GLY A 219 4.78 -9.48 0.08
C GLY A 219 4.07 -10.58 0.86
N ASP A 220 3.05 -10.27 1.67
CA ASP A 220 2.42 -11.24 2.55
C ASP A 220 1.49 -12.20 1.78
N PRO A 221 1.54 -13.51 2.08
CA PRO A 221 0.68 -14.51 1.44
C PRO A 221 -0.83 -14.22 1.55
N LEU A 222 -1.28 -13.54 2.60
CA LEU A 222 -2.67 -13.14 2.79
C LEU A 222 -3.16 -12.24 1.64
N LEU A 223 -2.37 -11.20 1.31
CA LEU A 223 -2.70 -10.27 0.24
C LEU A 223 -2.55 -10.94 -1.12
N SER A 224 -1.47 -11.72 -1.32
CA SER A 224 -1.26 -12.46 -2.57
C SER A 224 -2.44 -13.40 -2.86
N PHE A 225 -2.94 -14.13 -1.86
CA PHE A 225 -4.14 -14.95 -2.01
C PHE A 225 -5.35 -14.12 -2.44
N PHE A 226 -5.59 -12.98 -1.78
CA PHE A 226 -6.70 -12.09 -2.14
C PHE A 226 -6.57 -11.51 -3.56
N LEU A 227 -5.37 -11.32 -4.10
CA LEU A 227 -5.17 -10.78 -5.45
C LEU A 227 -5.13 -11.85 -6.55
N THR A 228 -4.90 -13.12 -6.20
CA THR A 228 -4.66 -14.19 -7.19
C THR A 228 -5.72 -15.30 -7.20
N TYR A 229 -6.40 -15.57 -6.09
CA TYR A 229 -7.36 -16.67 -6.01
C TYR A 229 -8.61 -16.41 -6.86
N SER A 230 -8.92 -17.28 -7.81
CA SER A 230 -10.06 -17.14 -8.74
C SER A 230 -11.26 -18.04 -8.40
N GLY A 231 -11.17 -18.85 -7.34
CA GLY A 231 -12.25 -19.76 -6.94
C GLY A 231 -13.41 -19.07 -6.20
N PRO A 232 -14.50 -19.81 -5.94
CA PRO A 232 -15.67 -19.29 -5.22
C PRO A 232 -15.39 -19.08 -3.73
N ASP A 233 -16.33 -18.41 -3.05
CA ASP A 233 -16.37 -18.23 -1.59
C ASP A 233 -15.09 -17.66 -0.96
N VAL A 234 -14.49 -16.68 -1.64
CA VAL A 234 -13.25 -16.00 -1.23
C VAL A 234 -13.27 -15.60 0.24
N GLN A 235 -14.36 -14.98 0.71
CA GLN A 235 -14.55 -14.56 2.11
C GLN A 235 -14.35 -15.70 3.11
N HIS A 236 -14.90 -16.89 2.84
CA HIS A 236 -14.78 -18.04 3.74
C HIS A 236 -13.38 -18.63 3.63
N LYS A 237 -12.91 -18.85 2.40
CA LYS A 237 -11.62 -19.49 2.13
C LYS A 237 -10.43 -18.72 2.71
N ILE A 238 -10.42 -17.39 2.57
CA ILE A 238 -9.34 -16.56 3.13
C ILE A 238 -9.32 -16.62 4.67
N ARG A 239 -10.49 -16.66 5.33
CA ARG A 239 -10.57 -16.80 6.78
C ARG A 239 -10.13 -18.19 7.24
N GLU A 240 -10.52 -19.23 6.52
CA GLU A 240 -10.11 -20.61 6.81
C GLU A 240 -8.58 -20.74 6.82
N ILE A 241 -7.91 -20.19 5.80
CA ILE A 241 -6.45 -20.30 5.64
C ILE A 241 -5.70 -19.41 6.65
N PHE A 242 -6.12 -18.15 6.83
CA PHE A 242 -5.29 -17.14 7.48
C PHE A 242 -5.72 -16.76 8.91
N ARG A 243 -6.89 -17.18 9.41
CA ARG A 243 -7.39 -16.76 10.74
C ARG A 243 -6.45 -17.10 11.90
N ARG A 244 -5.67 -18.18 11.78
CA ARG A 244 -4.75 -18.67 12.83
C ARG A 244 -3.29 -18.27 12.61
N VAL A 245 -3.01 -17.46 11.58
CA VAL A 245 -1.65 -16.99 11.32
C VAL A 245 -1.28 -15.98 12.40
N PRO A 246 -0.14 -16.16 13.10
CA PRO A 246 0.29 -15.22 14.13
C PRO A 246 0.54 -13.81 13.59
N ASP A 247 0.48 -12.82 14.49
CA ASP A 247 0.80 -11.44 14.16
C ASP A 247 2.27 -11.23 13.79
N GLU A 248 2.58 -10.09 13.18
CA GLU A 248 3.93 -9.75 12.75
C GLU A 248 4.95 -9.72 13.89
N PHE A 249 4.54 -9.37 15.12
CA PHE A 249 5.43 -9.40 16.29
C PHE A 249 5.90 -10.82 16.60
N THR A 250 4.98 -11.78 16.55
CA THR A 250 5.27 -13.19 16.83
C THR A 250 6.18 -13.81 15.76
N THR A 251 6.11 -13.31 14.52
CA THR A 251 6.88 -13.87 13.39
C THR A 251 8.15 -13.09 13.04
N SER A 252 8.40 -11.93 13.64
CA SER A 252 9.48 -11.03 13.22
C SER A 252 10.76 -11.26 14.03
N GLU A 253 11.88 -11.44 13.32
CA GLU A 253 13.23 -11.49 13.92
C GLU A 253 13.60 -10.17 14.63
N LEU A 254 13.01 -9.05 14.22
CA LEU A 254 13.25 -7.74 14.85
C LEU A 254 12.55 -7.61 16.21
N ALA A 255 11.53 -8.43 16.48
CA ALA A 255 10.77 -8.34 17.73
C ALA A 255 11.64 -8.63 18.96
N ALA A 256 12.55 -9.60 18.87
CA ALA A 256 13.45 -9.97 19.96
C ALA A 256 14.44 -8.84 20.35
N ARG A 257 14.81 -8.01 19.37
CA ARG A 257 15.75 -6.87 19.53
C ARG A 257 15.06 -5.51 19.50
N ALA A 258 13.74 -5.47 19.63
CA ALA A 258 12.97 -4.24 19.45
C ALA A 258 13.41 -3.09 20.38
N LYS A 259 13.87 -3.40 21.60
CA LYS A 259 14.39 -2.38 22.53
C LYS A 259 15.63 -1.66 22.01
N GLU A 260 16.48 -2.33 21.25
CA GLU A 260 17.68 -1.73 20.65
C GLU A 260 17.33 -0.79 19.49
N LEU A 261 16.16 -1.00 18.87
CA LEU A 261 15.68 -0.24 17.71
C LEU A 261 14.90 1.02 18.11
N VAL A 262 14.66 1.23 19.41
CA VAL A 262 13.85 2.31 19.96
C VAL A 262 14.69 3.10 20.96
N PRO A 263 15.43 4.13 20.51
CA PRO A 263 16.15 5.03 21.40
C PRO A 263 15.20 5.75 22.38
N PRO A 264 15.71 6.22 23.54
CA PRO A 264 14.91 6.93 24.55
C PRO A 264 14.09 8.12 24.00
N GLU A 265 14.61 8.79 22.98
CA GLU A 265 13.99 9.96 22.34
C GLU A 265 12.73 9.59 21.54
N THR A 266 12.53 8.30 21.20
CA THR A 266 11.43 7.84 20.34
C THR A 266 10.06 8.24 20.87
N HIS A 267 9.86 8.30 22.19
CA HIS A 267 8.59 8.71 22.77
C HIS A 267 8.27 10.18 22.49
N THR A 268 9.27 11.05 22.62
CA THR A 268 9.15 12.48 22.33
C THR A 268 8.95 12.69 20.83
N GLU A 269 9.75 12.01 19.99
CA GLU A 269 9.64 12.09 18.54
C GLU A 269 8.30 11.53 18.02
N PHE A 270 7.76 10.49 18.65
CA PHE A 270 6.41 9.99 18.37
C PHE A 270 5.35 11.05 18.66
N ALA A 271 5.41 11.71 19.81
CA ALA A 271 4.46 12.77 20.14
C ALA A 271 4.55 13.95 19.15
N ASN A 272 5.77 14.39 18.83
CA ASN A 272 6.03 15.46 17.87
C ASN A 272 5.50 15.11 16.47
N SER A 273 5.82 13.93 15.96
CA SER A 273 5.39 13.47 14.63
C SER A 273 3.88 13.28 14.53
N ARG A 274 3.23 12.77 15.58
CA ARG A 274 1.77 12.66 15.66
C ARG A 274 1.11 14.05 15.56
N ASP A 275 1.62 15.03 16.29
CA ASP A 275 1.07 16.38 16.28
C ASP A 275 1.31 17.08 14.93
N GLN A 276 2.49 16.87 14.32
CA GLN A 276 2.78 17.33 12.95
C GLN A 276 1.81 16.73 11.93
N ILE A 277 1.63 15.40 11.92
CA ILE A 277 0.74 14.71 10.98
C ILE A 277 -0.71 15.15 11.20
N ARG A 278 -1.13 15.46 12.42
CA ARG A 278 -2.45 16.05 12.70
C ARG A 278 -2.63 17.42 12.04
N VAL A 279 -1.62 18.29 12.09
CA VAL A 279 -1.65 19.60 11.40
C VAL A 279 -1.77 19.40 9.88
N ILE A 280 -0.97 18.49 9.32
CA ILE A 280 -0.99 18.15 7.89
C ILE A 280 -2.37 17.62 7.49
N LEU A 281 -2.93 16.66 8.23
CA LEU A 281 -4.25 16.09 7.98
C LEU A 281 -5.34 17.18 7.93
N ASN A 282 -5.32 18.13 8.87
CA ASN A 282 -6.27 19.24 8.88
C ASN A 282 -6.10 20.15 7.66
N GLY A 283 -4.86 20.43 7.25
CA GLY A 283 -4.54 21.21 6.06
C GLY A 283 -5.03 20.54 4.78
N ILE A 284 -4.66 19.27 4.56
CA ILE A 284 -5.09 18.49 3.39
C ILE A 284 -6.61 18.31 3.36
N SER A 285 -7.26 18.14 4.51
CA SER A 285 -8.72 18.06 4.58
C SER A 285 -9.39 19.33 4.08
N ARG A 286 -8.86 20.51 4.45
CA ARG A 286 -9.36 21.79 3.92
C ARG A 286 -9.08 21.95 2.43
N LEU A 287 -7.89 21.55 1.96
CA LEU A 287 -7.58 21.57 0.52
C LEU A 287 -8.55 20.70 -0.28
N LYS A 288 -8.89 19.52 0.24
CA LYS A 288 -9.90 18.65 -0.38
C LYS A 288 -11.28 19.29 -0.41
N GLN A 289 -11.72 19.89 0.69
CA GLN A 289 -13.01 20.61 0.70
C GLN A 289 -13.06 21.73 -0.34
N ILE A 290 -11.97 22.47 -0.52
CA ILE A 290 -11.88 23.50 -1.56
C ILE A 290 -11.96 22.88 -2.96
N ALA A 291 -11.24 21.77 -3.20
CA ALA A 291 -11.26 21.06 -4.47
C ALA A 291 -12.67 20.51 -4.81
N ASP A 292 -13.40 19.98 -3.83
CA ASP A 292 -14.80 19.56 -4.00
C ASP A 292 -15.71 20.72 -4.41
N VAL A 293 -15.53 21.88 -3.77
CA VAL A 293 -16.29 23.08 -4.11
C VAL A 293 -15.95 23.59 -5.51
N LEU A 294 -14.73 23.40 -6.00
CA LEU A 294 -14.37 23.71 -7.39
C LEU A 294 -15.12 22.79 -8.36
N ALA A 295 -15.07 21.47 -8.15
CA ALA A 295 -15.79 20.50 -8.97
C ALA A 295 -17.30 20.75 -8.99
N LEU A 296 -17.91 21.00 -7.81
CA LEU A 296 -19.33 21.30 -7.70
C LEU A 296 -19.72 22.57 -8.48
N ARG A 297 -18.85 23.59 -8.45
CA ARG A 297 -19.06 24.83 -9.21
C ARG A 297 -18.98 24.59 -10.71
N SER A 298 -18.04 23.77 -11.17
CA SER A 298 -17.91 23.37 -12.57
C SER A 298 -19.15 22.61 -13.06
N HIS A 299 -19.73 21.73 -12.23
CA HIS A 299 -21.03 21.10 -12.49
C HIS A 299 -22.17 22.10 -12.60
N GLY A 300 -22.26 23.03 -11.65
CA GLY A 300 -23.28 24.09 -11.66
C GLY A 300 -23.20 24.95 -12.92
N TYR A 301 -21.98 25.39 -13.28
CA TYR A 301 -21.74 26.14 -14.50
C TYR A 301 -22.14 25.36 -15.75
N ALA A 302 -21.84 24.05 -15.81
CA ALA A 302 -22.28 23.20 -16.92
C ALA A 302 -23.81 23.15 -17.04
N ALA A 303 -24.52 23.01 -15.92
CA ALA A 303 -25.98 22.99 -15.89
C ALA A 303 -26.57 24.32 -16.36
N ASP A 304 -26.04 25.45 -15.89
CA ASP A 304 -26.49 26.79 -16.28
C ASP A 304 -26.32 27.02 -17.80
N MET A 305 -25.18 26.60 -18.37
CA MET A 305 -24.93 26.74 -19.81
C MET A 305 -25.86 25.84 -20.64
N ALA A 306 -26.19 24.64 -20.15
CA ALA A 306 -27.16 23.77 -20.80
C ALA A 306 -28.56 24.40 -20.80
N GLU A 307 -28.98 24.95 -19.66
CA GLU A 307 -30.28 25.61 -19.51
C GLU A 307 -30.37 26.85 -20.41
N LEU A 308 -29.33 27.67 -20.48
CA LEU A 308 -29.27 28.83 -21.38
C LEU A 308 -29.45 28.40 -22.85
N GLY A 309 -28.71 27.37 -23.29
CA GLY A 309 -28.87 26.80 -24.64
C GLY A 309 -30.28 26.27 -24.91
N SER A 310 -30.90 25.62 -23.92
CA SER A 310 -32.28 25.13 -24.00
C SER A 310 -33.28 26.27 -24.18
N GLN A 311 -33.17 27.34 -23.38
CA GLN A 311 -34.05 28.51 -23.46
C GLN A 311 -33.93 29.24 -24.80
N LEU A 312 -32.71 29.42 -25.32
CA LEU A 312 -32.50 30.01 -26.66
C LEU A 312 -33.15 29.17 -27.75
N THR A 313 -33.05 27.84 -27.65
CA THR A 313 -33.70 26.92 -28.60
C THR A 313 -35.22 27.02 -28.50
N SER A 314 -35.78 27.14 -27.30
CA SER A 314 -37.21 27.35 -27.08
C SER A 314 -37.71 28.66 -27.71
N LEU A 315 -37.00 29.77 -27.45
CA LEU A 315 -37.30 31.08 -28.04
C LEU A 315 -37.22 31.05 -29.58
N ALA A 316 -36.21 30.37 -30.11
CA ALA A 316 -36.05 30.21 -31.55
C ALA A 316 -37.17 29.41 -32.22
N ASN A 317 -37.85 28.53 -31.47
CA ASN A 317 -38.93 27.68 -31.97
C ASN A 317 -40.33 28.24 -31.66
N GLU A 318 -40.44 29.44 -31.11
CA GLU A 318 -41.72 30.09 -30.80
C GLU A 318 -42.59 30.24 -32.09
N PRO A 319 -43.81 29.69 -32.12
CA PRO A 319 -44.57 29.54 -33.38
C PRO A 319 -45.38 30.78 -33.82
N HIS A 320 -45.63 31.77 -32.96
CA HIS A 320 -46.62 32.84 -33.20
C HIS A 320 -46.03 34.22 -33.57
N GLY A 321 -44.71 34.40 -33.57
CA GLY A 321 -44.05 35.70 -33.73
C GLY A 321 -43.72 36.19 -35.15
N SER A 322 -44.18 35.53 -36.22
CA SER A 322 -43.75 35.87 -37.60
C SER A 322 -44.81 36.49 -38.51
N SER A 323 -45.99 36.85 -37.98
CA SER A 323 -47.03 37.50 -38.81
C SER A 323 -46.75 38.97 -39.05
N ASN A 324 -47.09 39.47 -40.25
CA ASN A 324 -47.00 40.90 -40.58
C ASN A 324 -47.86 41.78 -39.67
N TRP A 325 -48.95 41.25 -39.12
CA TRP A 325 -49.79 41.96 -38.15
C TRP A 325 -49.06 42.22 -36.83
N ALA A 326 -48.31 41.23 -36.33
CA ALA A 326 -47.58 41.36 -35.07
C ALA A 326 -46.28 42.16 -35.22
N THR A 327 -45.54 42.01 -36.33
CA THR A 327 -44.23 42.64 -36.52
C THR A 327 -44.28 43.95 -37.31
N GLY A 328 -45.41 44.27 -37.95
CA GLY A 328 -45.49 45.39 -38.89
C GLY A 328 -44.55 45.26 -40.09
N GLY A 329 -44.11 44.04 -40.42
CA GLY A 329 -43.12 43.75 -41.46
C GLY A 329 -41.66 43.83 -40.99
N ASN A 330 -41.40 44.05 -39.70
CA ASN A 330 -40.04 44.06 -39.14
C ASN A 330 -39.43 42.64 -39.08
N SER A 331 -38.20 42.46 -39.62
CA SER A 331 -37.51 41.17 -39.67
C SER A 331 -36.67 40.82 -38.43
N VAL A 332 -36.46 41.77 -37.50
CA VAL A 332 -35.55 41.64 -36.35
C VAL A 332 -35.81 40.35 -35.58
N TRP A 333 -37.08 40.02 -35.26
CA TRP A 333 -37.39 38.80 -34.53
C TRP A 333 -37.05 37.53 -35.33
N ALA A 334 -37.34 37.52 -36.63
CA ALA A 334 -37.01 36.37 -37.49
C ALA A 334 -35.49 36.15 -37.60
N ASP A 335 -34.71 37.23 -37.64
CA ASP A 335 -33.25 37.17 -37.67
C ASP A 335 -32.68 36.77 -36.29
N MET A 336 -33.24 37.28 -35.20
CA MET A 336 -32.90 36.84 -33.83
C MET A 336 -33.14 35.34 -33.63
N LYS A 337 -34.26 34.78 -34.13
CA LYS A 337 -34.53 33.34 -34.04
C LYS A 337 -33.46 32.50 -34.72
N LYS A 338 -32.91 32.94 -35.86
CA LYS A 338 -31.77 32.26 -36.51
C LYS A 338 -30.53 32.33 -35.63
N GLY A 339 -30.21 33.52 -35.10
CA GLY A 339 -29.07 33.71 -34.18
C GLY A 339 -29.17 32.84 -32.92
N PHE A 340 -30.35 32.73 -32.33
CA PHE A 340 -30.60 31.89 -31.16
C PHE A 340 -30.31 30.41 -31.41
N LEU A 341 -30.66 29.85 -32.58
CA LEU A 341 -30.33 28.46 -32.94
C LEU A 341 -28.84 28.20 -33.13
N ILE A 342 -28.11 29.22 -33.58
CA ILE A 342 -26.66 29.13 -33.77
C ILE A 342 -25.99 29.16 -32.38
N ILE A 343 -26.27 30.20 -31.61
CA ILE A 343 -25.69 30.43 -30.30
C ILE A 343 -26.06 29.30 -29.31
N SER A 344 -27.26 28.74 -29.37
CA SER A 344 -27.69 27.66 -28.45
C SER A 344 -26.81 26.41 -28.55
N LYS A 345 -26.31 26.08 -29.75
CA LYS A 345 -25.40 24.95 -29.97
C LYS A 345 -24.06 25.17 -29.29
N GLU A 346 -23.53 26.39 -29.35
CA GLU A 346 -22.27 26.75 -28.70
C GLU A 346 -22.40 26.72 -27.17
N PHE A 347 -23.56 27.11 -26.60
CA PHE A 347 -23.84 26.92 -25.17
C PHE A 347 -23.93 25.44 -24.77
N GLY A 348 -24.50 24.59 -25.63
CA GLY A 348 -24.47 23.13 -25.43
C GLY A 348 -23.05 22.56 -25.43
N LEU A 349 -22.18 23.04 -26.33
CA LEU A 349 -20.77 22.66 -26.35
C LEU A 349 -20.04 23.16 -25.09
N LEU A 350 -20.28 24.40 -24.68
CA LEU A 350 -19.69 25.00 -23.48
C LEU A 350 -20.10 24.22 -22.22
N SER A 351 -21.37 23.83 -22.11
CA SER A 351 -21.86 22.94 -21.04
C SER A 351 -21.11 21.61 -21.02
N SER A 352 -20.95 20.96 -22.17
CA SER A 352 -20.19 19.70 -22.27
C SER A 352 -18.74 19.86 -21.82
N LYS A 353 -18.06 20.96 -22.21
CA LYS A 353 -16.69 21.24 -21.77
C LYS A 353 -16.60 21.52 -20.28
N ALA A 354 -17.55 22.26 -19.72
CA ALA A 354 -17.65 22.51 -18.29
C ALA A 354 -17.87 21.21 -17.49
N LEU A 355 -18.70 20.29 -18.00
CA LEU A 355 -18.90 18.99 -17.37
C LEU A 355 -17.61 18.14 -17.40
N GLN A 356 -16.88 18.15 -18.51
CA GLN A 356 -15.57 17.49 -18.59
C GLN A 356 -14.56 18.11 -17.62
N GLN A 357 -14.61 19.43 -17.42
CA GLN A 357 -13.80 20.10 -16.41
C GLN A 357 -14.11 19.60 -15.00
N ALA A 358 -15.39 19.51 -14.64
CA ALA A 358 -15.81 18.99 -13.34
C ALA A 358 -15.30 17.56 -13.09
N ILE A 359 -15.42 16.68 -14.10
CA ILE A 359 -14.92 15.30 -14.03
C ILE A 359 -13.40 15.27 -13.82
N ARG A 360 -12.62 16.11 -14.52
CA ARG A 360 -11.17 16.19 -14.32
C ARG A 360 -10.81 16.67 -12.91
N GLU A 361 -11.53 17.65 -12.37
CA GLU A 361 -11.34 18.14 -11.00
C GLU A 361 -11.63 17.03 -9.97
N GLU A 362 -12.66 16.22 -10.19
CA GLU A 362 -12.98 15.07 -9.33
C GLU A 362 -11.91 13.97 -9.43
N ASP A 363 -11.64 13.47 -10.63
CA ASP A 363 -10.85 12.26 -10.82
C ASP A 363 -9.33 12.50 -10.76
N GLU A 364 -8.85 13.67 -11.16
CA GLU A 364 -7.41 13.96 -11.20
C GLU A 364 -6.93 14.71 -9.94
N VAL A 365 -7.79 15.50 -9.30
CA VAL A 365 -7.42 16.30 -8.12
C VAL A 365 -8.04 15.71 -6.84
N CYS A 366 -9.38 15.63 -6.77
CA CYS A 366 -10.08 15.21 -5.55
C CYS A 366 -9.70 13.77 -5.15
N GLU A 367 -9.62 12.85 -6.11
CA GLU A 367 -9.24 11.46 -5.85
C GLU A 367 -7.81 11.29 -5.32
N ARG A 368 -6.87 12.12 -5.78
CA ARG A 368 -5.47 12.10 -5.27
C ARG A 368 -5.38 12.69 -3.86
N LEU A 369 -6.16 13.72 -3.56
CA LEU A 369 -6.29 14.25 -2.20
C LEU A 369 -6.95 13.23 -1.27
N ASN A 370 -7.96 12.48 -1.74
CA ASN A 370 -8.55 11.39 -0.97
C ASN A 370 -7.52 10.30 -0.63
N LEU A 371 -6.64 9.93 -1.56
CA LEU A 371 -5.57 8.96 -1.29
C LEU A 371 -4.64 9.43 -0.15
N LEU A 372 -4.27 10.71 -0.15
CA LEU A 372 -3.49 11.33 0.94
C LEU A 372 -4.26 11.34 2.26
N LEU A 373 -5.55 11.67 2.24
CA LEU A 373 -6.39 11.65 3.43
C LEU A 373 -6.51 10.22 4.00
N ASP A 374 -6.68 9.22 3.15
CA ASP A 374 -6.82 7.82 3.54
C ASP A 374 -5.57 7.34 4.32
N ILE A 375 -4.35 7.66 3.87
CA ILE A 375 -3.13 7.30 4.59
C ILE A 375 -2.90 8.14 5.87
N LEU A 376 -3.22 9.43 5.85
CA LEU A 376 -3.10 10.31 7.04
C LEU A 376 -4.09 9.89 8.14
N VAL A 377 -5.30 9.48 7.76
CA VAL A 377 -6.29 8.93 8.70
C VAL A 377 -5.84 7.57 9.22
N ALA A 378 -5.29 6.70 8.37
CA ALA A 378 -4.71 5.43 8.79
C ALA A 378 -3.58 5.62 9.83
N HIS A 379 -2.76 6.66 9.69
CA HIS A 379 -1.72 6.99 10.66
C HIS A 379 -2.28 7.42 12.01
N ARG A 380 -3.26 8.33 12.01
CA ARG A 380 -3.97 8.71 13.24
C ARG A 380 -4.54 7.49 13.96
N GLU A 381 -5.14 6.57 13.22
CA GLU A 381 -5.70 5.34 13.79
C GLU A 381 -4.64 4.38 14.32
N LEU A 382 -3.49 4.27 13.64
CA LEU A 382 -2.36 3.50 14.14
C LEU A 382 -1.83 4.07 15.45
N CYS A 383 -1.69 5.40 15.56
CA CYS A 383 -1.32 6.07 16.81
C CYS A 383 -2.32 5.74 17.92
N GLU A 384 -3.62 5.79 17.63
CA GLU A 384 -4.65 5.41 18.61
C GLU A 384 -4.57 3.94 19.03
N ARG A 385 -4.30 3.01 18.10
CA ARG A 385 -4.11 1.59 18.41
C ARG A 385 -2.89 1.36 19.30
N HIS A 386 -1.81 2.10 19.07
CA HIS A 386 -0.63 2.05 19.93
C HIS A 386 -0.94 2.58 21.34
N GLU A 387 -1.51 3.78 21.45
CA GLU A 387 -1.75 4.45 22.73
C GLU A 387 -2.79 3.73 23.59
N LYS A 388 -3.95 3.38 23.01
CA LYS A 388 -5.09 2.77 23.72
C LYS A 388 -5.01 1.25 23.79
N GLY A 389 -4.15 0.63 22.99
CA GLY A 389 -3.90 -0.81 23.01
C GLY A 389 -2.59 -1.10 23.72
N VAL A 390 -1.50 -1.02 22.96
CA VAL A 390 -0.18 -1.53 23.35
C VAL A 390 0.40 -0.80 24.57
N ALA A 391 0.47 0.52 24.53
CA ALA A 391 1.03 1.34 25.61
C ALA A 391 0.14 1.27 26.86
N GLN A 392 -1.18 1.28 26.69
CA GLN A 392 -2.10 1.14 27.80
C GLN A 392 -1.96 -0.23 28.49
N ASP A 393 -1.79 -1.31 27.73
CA ASP A 393 -1.61 -2.65 28.28
C ASP A 393 -0.26 -2.80 29.00
N HIS A 394 0.80 -2.15 28.50
CA HIS A 394 2.07 -2.05 29.21
C HIS A 394 1.89 -1.35 30.56
N ASN A 395 1.23 -0.19 30.58
CA ASN A 395 0.97 0.56 31.81
C ASN A 395 0.12 -0.24 32.81
N LYS A 396 -0.90 -0.97 32.34
CA LYS A 396 -1.70 -1.87 33.18
C LYS A 396 -0.87 -3.00 33.78
N ALA A 397 0.04 -3.60 33.00
CA ALA A 397 0.91 -4.67 33.49
C ALA A 397 1.86 -4.18 34.59
N LEU A 398 2.44 -2.98 34.43
CA LEU A 398 3.28 -2.34 35.45
C LEU A 398 2.48 -1.99 36.71
N ALA A 399 1.30 -1.39 36.56
CA ALA A 399 0.42 -1.05 37.69
C ALA A 399 0.00 -2.29 38.50
N LYS A 400 -0.26 -3.41 37.83
CA LYS A 400 -0.56 -4.69 38.49
C LYS A 400 0.63 -5.21 39.30
N MET A 401 1.85 -5.12 38.77
CA MET A 401 3.06 -5.50 39.52
C MET A 401 3.29 -4.60 40.74
N LEU A 402 3.07 -3.29 40.63
CA LEU A 402 3.14 -2.37 41.76
C LEU A 402 2.13 -2.74 42.86
N SER A 403 0.92 -3.15 42.48
CA SER A 403 -0.10 -3.62 43.42
C SER A 403 0.32 -4.92 44.13
N LEU A 404 0.90 -5.88 43.42
CA LEU A 404 1.43 -7.12 44.00
C LEU A 404 2.57 -6.84 44.99
N LYS A 405 3.54 -6.01 44.61
CA LYS A 405 4.64 -5.58 45.51
C LYS A 405 4.11 -4.90 46.78
N LYS A 406 3.07 -4.05 46.66
CA LYS A 406 2.42 -3.42 47.81
C LYS A 406 1.76 -4.44 48.74
N ARG A 407 1.08 -5.44 48.19
CA ARG A 407 0.48 -6.54 48.97
C ARG A 407 1.55 -7.36 49.68
N GLN A 408 2.68 -7.63 49.03
CA GLN A 408 3.80 -8.36 49.63
C GLN A 408 4.34 -7.61 50.85
N MET A 409 4.63 -6.31 50.69
CA MET A 409 5.09 -5.47 51.82
C MET A 409 4.09 -5.45 52.97
N GLN A 410 2.78 -5.33 52.69
CA GLN A 410 1.74 -5.36 53.73
C GLN A 410 1.63 -6.73 54.41
N GLY A 411 1.81 -7.81 53.66
CA GLY A 411 1.75 -9.18 54.17
C GLY A 411 2.92 -9.50 55.10
N VAL A 412 4.13 -9.03 54.76
CA VAL A 412 5.33 -9.14 55.62
C VAL A 412 5.12 -8.39 56.94
N ILE A 413 4.53 -7.19 56.90
CA ILE A 413 4.24 -6.39 58.12
C ILE A 413 3.20 -7.07 59.02
N ARG A 414 2.21 -7.78 58.43
CA ARG A 414 1.10 -8.39 59.17
C ARG A 414 1.34 -9.82 59.65
N GLY A 415 2.51 -10.41 59.36
CA GLY A 415 2.82 -11.79 59.74
C GLY A 415 1.97 -12.82 58.99
N THR A 416 1.86 -12.67 57.66
CA THR A 416 1.12 -13.61 56.80
C THR A 416 1.84 -14.96 56.73
N ASP A 417 1.10 -16.07 56.61
CA ASP A 417 1.64 -17.43 56.54
C ASP A 417 2.51 -17.69 55.28
N ALA A 418 3.41 -18.66 55.37
CA ALA A 418 4.40 -18.95 54.34
C ALA A 418 3.79 -19.41 53.00
N GLU A 419 2.69 -20.15 53.04
CA GLU A 419 1.99 -20.63 51.83
C GLU A 419 1.39 -19.47 51.03
N SER A 420 0.82 -18.47 51.73
CA SER A 420 0.32 -17.24 51.10
C SER A 420 1.42 -16.37 50.49
N VAL A 421 2.63 -16.39 51.06
CA VAL A 421 3.80 -15.67 50.52
C VAL A 421 4.29 -16.34 49.23
N GLU A 422 4.43 -17.66 49.21
CA GLU A 422 4.86 -18.44 48.04
C GLU A 422 3.89 -18.28 46.84
N GLN A 423 2.58 -18.29 47.11
CA GLN A 423 1.56 -18.02 46.09
C GLN A 423 1.67 -16.60 45.51
N LEU A 424 2.06 -15.62 46.33
CA LEU A 424 2.23 -14.25 45.88
C LEU A 424 3.49 -14.08 45.03
N GLU A 425 4.58 -14.74 45.41
CA GLU A 425 5.84 -14.77 44.64
C GLU A 425 5.64 -15.42 43.26
N THR A 426 4.92 -16.54 43.20
CA THR A 426 4.55 -17.19 41.93
C THR A 426 3.80 -16.22 41.00
N LYS A 427 2.79 -15.51 41.52
CA LYS A 427 2.05 -14.50 40.77
C LYS A 427 2.92 -13.32 40.32
N MET A 428 3.93 -12.96 41.09
CA MET A 428 4.87 -11.91 40.72
C MET A 428 5.79 -12.36 39.58
N MET A 429 6.31 -13.58 39.64
CA MET A 429 7.13 -14.17 38.57
C MET A 429 6.35 -14.28 37.24
N GLU A 430 5.10 -14.75 37.29
CA GLU A 430 4.20 -14.75 36.12
C GLU A 430 3.99 -13.33 35.57
N GLN A 431 3.78 -12.35 36.46
CA GLN A 431 3.57 -10.96 36.06
C GLN A 431 4.83 -10.32 35.45
N GLU A 432 6.03 -10.69 35.92
CA GLU A 432 7.30 -10.26 35.31
C GLU A 432 7.45 -10.77 33.88
N SER A 433 7.08 -12.03 33.63
CA SER A 433 7.05 -12.59 32.27
C SER A 433 6.08 -11.83 31.36
N VAL A 434 4.88 -11.49 31.86
CA VAL A 434 3.90 -10.66 31.13
C VAL A 434 4.46 -9.27 30.84
N ILE A 435 5.10 -8.61 31.81
CA ILE A 435 5.71 -7.29 31.61
C ILE A 435 6.77 -7.37 30.52
N ALA A 436 7.69 -8.34 30.58
CA ALA A 436 8.74 -8.49 29.57
C ALA A 436 8.17 -8.66 28.15
N ASN A 437 7.10 -9.45 28.00
CA ASN A 437 6.44 -9.64 26.70
C ASN A 437 5.78 -8.34 26.19
N VAL A 438 4.99 -7.66 27.05
CA VAL A 438 4.26 -6.46 26.68
C VAL A 438 5.22 -5.28 26.43
N GLU A 439 6.33 -5.21 27.16
CA GLU A 439 7.39 -4.23 26.95
C GLU A 439 8.07 -4.42 25.59
N LEU A 440 8.39 -5.66 25.19
CA LEU A 440 8.91 -5.96 23.86
C LEU A 440 7.90 -5.61 22.76
N ARG A 441 6.62 -5.94 22.95
CA ARG A 441 5.54 -5.54 22.01
C ARG A 441 5.43 -4.03 21.89
N ASN A 442 5.58 -3.30 23.00
CA ASN A 442 5.56 -1.85 23.01
C ASN A 442 6.73 -1.25 22.22
N ALA A 443 7.95 -1.74 22.44
CA ALA A 443 9.12 -1.32 21.67
C ALA A 443 8.94 -1.66 20.18
N PHE A 444 8.50 -2.87 19.85
CA PHE A 444 8.29 -3.26 18.46
C PHE A 444 7.22 -2.40 17.76
N SER A 445 6.14 -2.07 18.48
CA SER A 445 5.09 -1.18 17.98
C SER A 445 5.61 0.23 17.70
N LEU A 446 6.50 0.77 18.55
CA LEU A 446 7.11 2.09 18.35
C LEU A 446 8.06 2.08 17.14
N HIS A 447 8.84 1.02 17.00
CA HIS A 447 9.69 0.83 15.82
C HIS A 447 8.87 0.78 14.52
N CYS A 448 7.76 0.03 14.52
CA CYS A 448 6.86 0.00 13.37
C CYS A 448 6.26 1.39 13.11
N LEU A 449 5.73 2.07 14.12
CA LEU A 449 5.21 3.44 14.03
C LEU A 449 6.23 4.42 13.43
N HIS A 450 7.51 4.29 13.79
CA HIS A 450 8.58 5.10 13.22
C HIS A 450 8.72 4.90 11.71
N LEU A 451 8.74 3.65 11.24
CA LEU A 451 8.77 3.31 9.81
C LEU A 451 7.48 3.74 9.08
N GLU A 452 6.32 3.56 9.72
CA GLU A 452 5.03 3.97 9.18
C GLU A 452 4.93 5.50 9.05
N THR A 453 5.51 6.25 9.98
CA THR A 453 5.59 7.72 9.88
C THR A 453 6.45 8.14 8.69
N GLN A 454 7.59 7.48 8.45
CA GLN A 454 8.38 7.69 7.23
C GLN A 454 7.59 7.36 5.96
N LEU A 455 6.78 6.29 5.99
CA LEU A 455 5.91 5.93 4.87
C LEU A 455 4.88 7.02 4.57
N VAL A 456 4.28 7.64 5.59
CA VAL A 456 3.40 8.81 5.43
C VAL A 456 4.16 9.96 4.76
N HIS A 457 5.37 10.28 5.25
CA HIS A 457 6.18 11.37 4.67
C HIS A 457 6.53 11.13 3.20
N ALA A 458 6.87 9.90 2.82
CA ALA A 458 7.09 9.55 1.42
C ALA A 458 5.83 9.84 0.57
N HIS A 459 4.64 9.51 1.07
CA HIS A 459 3.38 9.82 0.36
C HIS A 459 3.10 11.33 0.24
N LEU A 460 3.62 12.19 1.12
CA LEU A 460 3.39 13.64 1.03
C LEU A 460 3.98 14.26 -0.25
N GLU A 461 4.94 13.61 -0.91
CA GLU A 461 5.46 14.02 -2.22
C GLU A 461 4.35 14.16 -3.28
N ILE A 462 3.25 13.40 -3.12
CA ILE A 462 2.06 13.50 -4.00
C ILE A 462 1.50 14.92 -4.03
N LEU A 463 1.59 15.67 -2.93
CA LEU A 463 0.94 16.98 -2.80
C LEU A 463 1.41 17.96 -3.89
N ALA A 464 2.70 18.00 -4.18
CA ALA A 464 3.23 18.85 -5.25
C ALA A 464 2.65 18.46 -6.61
N ALA A 465 2.54 17.16 -6.89
CA ALA A 465 1.94 16.65 -8.12
C ALA A 465 0.43 16.97 -8.20
N VAL A 466 -0.31 16.90 -7.08
CA VAL A 466 -1.74 17.29 -7.06
C VAL A 466 -1.90 18.77 -7.35
N LEU A 467 -1.12 19.64 -6.72
CA LEU A 467 -1.21 21.08 -6.94
C LEU A 467 -0.85 21.45 -8.39
N GLY A 468 0.19 20.82 -8.97
CA GLY A 468 0.50 20.98 -10.38
C GLY A 468 -0.63 20.50 -11.30
N THR A 469 -1.26 19.38 -10.95
CA THR A 469 -2.42 18.84 -11.69
C THR A 469 -3.62 19.80 -11.62
N LEU A 470 -3.90 20.37 -10.45
CA LEU A 470 -4.97 21.35 -10.28
C LEU A 470 -4.75 22.56 -11.20
N VAL A 471 -3.54 23.13 -11.21
CA VAL A 471 -3.21 24.26 -12.10
C VAL A 471 -3.40 23.87 -13.57
N ALA A 472 -2.90 22.71 -13.98
CA ALA A 472 -3.06 22.24 -15.36
C ALA A 472 -4.53 22.04 -15.76
N VAL A 473 -5.33 21.48 -14.85
CA VAL A 473 -6.78 21.29 -15.03
C VAL A 473 -7.49 22.64 -15.15
N GLN A 474 -7.17 23.63 -14.32
CA GLN A 474 -7.75 24.99 -14.43
C GLN A 474 -7.36 25.69 -15.73
N ILE A 475 -6.08 25.65 -16.12
CA ILE A 475 -5.61 26.24 -17.39
C ILE A 475 -6.37 25.64 -18.58
N ARG A 476 -6.51 24.32 -18.60
CA ARG A 476 -7.22 23.61 -19.67
C ARG A 476 -8.70 24.00 -19.69
N GLY A 477 -9.38 24.00 -18.54
CA GLY A 477 -10.78 24.39 -18.42
C GLY A 477 -11.03 25.80 -18.95
N HIS A 478 -10.25 26.78 -18.48
CA HIS A 478 -10.36 28.17 -18.93
C HIS A 478 -10.09 28.34 -20.43
N SER A 479 -9.10 27.61 -20.98
CA SER A 479 -8.79 27.65 -22.41
C SER A 479 -9.95 27.11 -23.25
N GLU A 480 -10.53 25.98 -22.84
CA GLU A 480 -11.68 25.36 -23.53
C GLU A 480 -12.92 26.28 -23.49
N VAL A 481 -13.20 26.92 -22.34
CA VAL A 481 -14.29 27.90 -22.20
C VAL A 481 -14.05 29.12 -23.09
N CYS A 482 -12.84 29.68 -23.08
CA CYS A 482 -12.48 30.85 -23.89
C CYS A 482 -12.71 30.60 -25.39
N ILE A 483 -12.29 29.43 -25.90
CA ILE A 483 -12.50 29.04 -27.29
C ILE A 483 -13.99 29.01 -27.66
N CYS A 484 -14.84 28.47 -26.78
CA CYS A 484 -16.28 28.42 -27.02
C CYS A 484 -16.90 29.83 -27.00
N LEU A 485 -16.54 30.66 -26.03
CA LEU A 485 -17.04 32.05 -25.94
C LEU A 485 -16.61 32.91 -27.13
N LEU A 486 -15.40 32.70 -27.66
CA LEU A 486 -14.95 33.39 -28.88
C LEU A 486 -15.76 32.99 -30.11
N LYS A 487 -16.27 31.76 -30.19
CA LYS A 487 -17.18 31.34 -31.26
C LYS A 487 -18.54 32.01 -31.09
N VAL A 488 -19.11 31.99 -29.88
CA VAL A 488 -20.35 32.71 -29.55
C VAL A 488 -20.22 34.18 -29.94
N SER A 489 -19.10 34.83 -29.64
CA SER A 489 -18.87 36.24 -29.99
C SER A 489 -18.76 36.49 -31.49
N LYS A 490 -18.33 35.51 -32.29
CA LYS A 490 -18.23 35.64 -33.76
C LYS A 490 -19.54 35.32 -34.46
N GLU A 491 -20.33 34.42 -33.88
CA GLU A 491 -21.62 33.98 -34.41
C GLU A 491 -22.79 34.86 -33.92
N GLY A 492 -22.60 35.58 -32.81
CA GLY A 492 -23.51 36.58 -32.28
C GLY A 492 -23.32 37.97 -32.90
N VAL A 493 -23.65 38.10 -34.19
CA VAL A 493 -24.02 39.36 -34.86
C VAL A 493 -25.24 39.12 -35.73
#